data_AF-A0A150QD51-F1
#
_entry.id   AF-A0A150QD51-F1
#
_cell.length_a   1.000
_cell.length_b   1.000
_cell.length_c   1.000
_cell.angle_alpha   90.00
_cell.angle_beta   90.00
_cell.angle_gamma   90.00
#
_symmetry.space_group_name_H-M   'P 1'
#
loop_
_entity.id
_entity.type
_entity.pdbx_description
1 polymer ?
#
loop_
_entity_poly.entity_id
_entity_poly.type
_entity_poly.pdbx_seq_one_letter_code
_entity_poly.pdbx_strand_id
1 'polypeptide(L)'
;MSLAELIEQRRFVGREFLVWLWFESELFEGRFSLDALGVCELWLEGQITLVQEKEQSRLKGAAPSSAPEAHEALRQGKLPSQARVRVTRGELEYAFLFNADAFALAGVKIPSVVKDAVDEQFYERMYLIEELETLFTALYGEFLALRLSAAWETGV
;
A
#
# COMPACT_ATOMS: atom_id res chain seq x y z
N MET A 1 23.63 -7.34 16.17
CA MET A 1 22.75 -6.20 15.86
C MET A 1 21.51 -6.31 16.71
N SER A 2 21.02 -5.20 17.26
CA SER A 2 19.76 -5.16 17.99
C SER A 2 18.55 -5.22 17.04
N LEU A 3 17.36 -5.58 17.54
CA LEU A 3 16.13 -5.54 16.74
C LEU A 3 15.88 -4.13 16.17
N ALA A 4 16.14 -3.09 16.96
CA ALA A 4 16.00 -1.70 16.53
C ALA A 4 16.92 -1.38 15.34
N GLU A 5 18.18 -1.82 15.37
CA GLU A 5 19.11 -1.65 14.24
C GLU A 5 18.63 -2.37 12.99
N LEU A 6 18.08 -3.58 13.12
CA LEU A 6 17.56 -4.34 11.98
C LEU A 6 16.36 -3.65 11.33
N ILE A 7 15.47 -3.05 12.13
CA ILE A 7 14.33 -2.26 11.66
C ILE A 7 14.81 -1.03 10.91
N GLU A 8 15.71 -0.24 11.48
CA GLU A 8 16.22 0.97 10.82
C GLU A 8 16.91 0.66 9.48
N GLN A 9 17.71 -0.40 9.43
CA GLN A 9 18.39 -0.81 8.19
C GLN A 9 17.43 -1.25 7.08
N ARG A 10 16.18 -1.62 7.40
CA ARG A 10 15.18 -2.13 6.44
C ARG A 10 14.01 -1.17 6.23
N ARG A 11 13.98 -0.03 6.93
CA ARG A 11 12.90 0.97 6.84
C ARG A 11 12.64 1.45 5.41
N PHE A 12 13.70 1.53 4.60
CA PHE A 12 13.61 1.95 3.20
C PHE A 12 12.65 1.08 2.37
N VAL A 13 12.51 -0.21 2.70
CA VAL A 13 11.71 -1.18 1.93
C VAL A 13 10.24 -0.78 1.93
N GLY A 14 9.72 -0.20 3.02
CA GLY A 14 8.34 0.27 3.05
C GLY A 14 8.08 1.40 2.07
N ARG A 15 9.05 2.31 1.87
CA ARG A 15 8.94 3.41 0.90
C ARG A 15 9.02 2.89 -0.52
N GLU A 16 9.96 1.97 -0.80
CA GLU A 16 10.06 1.31 -2.10
C GLU A 16 8.79 0.53 -2.44
N PHE A 17 8.22 -0.19 -1.47
CA PHE A 17 6.95 -0.88 -1.65
C PHE A 17 5.81 0.08 -1.99
N LEU A 18 5.73 1.24 -1.33
CA LEU A 18 4.72 2.24 -1.65
C LEU A 18 4.94 2.89 -3.02
N VAL A 19 6.19 3.07 -3.47
CA VAL A 19 6.49 3.48 -4.85
C VAL A 19 6.00 2.42 -5.83
N TRP A 20 6.27 1.14 -5.56
CA TRP A 20 5.82 0.05 -6.41
C TRP A 20 4.29 -0.03 -6.49
N LEU A 21 3.58 0.06 -5.36
CA LEU A 21 2.11 0.12 -5.34
C LEU A 21 1.57 1.27 -6.19
N TRP A 22 2.18 2.46 -6.08
CA TRP A 22 1.81 3.61 -6.90
C TRP A 22 2.06 3.32 -8.39
N PHE A 23 3.27 2.90 -8.74
CA PHE A 23 3.65 2.62 -10.14
C PHE A 23 2.74 1.58 -10.79
N GLU A 24 2.53 0.43 -10.15
CA GLU A 24 1.66 -0.64 -10.65
C GLU A 24 0.20 -0.16 -10.76
N SER A 25 -0.28 0.62 -9.78
CA SER A 25 -1.64 1.17 -9.84
C SER A 25 -1.84 2.12 -11.03
N GLU A 26 -0.83 2.88 -11.43
CA GLU A 26 -0.95 3.75 -12.62
C GLU A 26 -0.76 2.95 -13.92
N LEU A 27 0.17 2.00 -13.95
CA LEU A 27 0.48 1.23 -15.14
C LEU A 27 -0.64 0.27 -15.54
N PHE A 28 -1.29 -0.36 -14.55
CA PHE A 28 -2.31 -1.39 -14.77
C PHE A 28 -3.72 -0.92 -14.41
N GLU A 29 -3.96 0.40 -14.38
CA GLU A 29 -5.26 1.00 -14.05
C GLU A 29 -5.84 0.43 -12.74
N GLY A 30 -4.99 0.37 -11.73
CA GLY A 30 -5.30 -0.12 -10.38
C GLY A 30 -5.33 -1.63 -10.26
N ARG A 31 -5.23 -2.41 -11.34
CA ARG A 31 -5.43 -3.86 -11.33
C ARG A 31 -4.17 -4.63 -10.93
N PHE A 32 -4.26 -5.37 -9.82
CA PHE A 32 -3.24 -6.31 -9.36
C PHE A 32 -3.73 -7.74 -9.51
N SER A 33 -2.90 -8.62 -10.06
CA SER A 33 -3.17 -10.07 -10.11
C SER A 33 -2.35 -10.75 -9.03
N LEU A 34 -3.03 -11.36 -8.06
CA LEU A 34 -2.41 -12.03 -6.92
C LEU A 34 -2.70 -13.53 -7.04
N ASP A 35 -1.66 -14.35 -7.11
CA ASP A 35 -1.74 -15.79 -7.44
C ASP A 35 -2.91 -16.52 -6.74
N ALA A 36 -2.89 -16.56 -5.40
CA ALA A 36 -3.87 -17.31 -4.61
C ALA A 36 -5.17 -16.54 -4.31
N LEU A 37 -5.18 -15.22 -4.50
CA LEU A 37 -6.29 -14.34 -4.08
C LEU A 37 -7.12 -13.80 -5.24
N GLY A 38 -6.66 -14.02 -6.47
CA GLY A 38 -7.28 -13.50 -7.68
C GLY A 38 -6.91 -12.03 -7.93
N VAL A 39 -7.82 -11.29 -8.55
CA VAL A 39 -7.61 -9.89 -8.92
C VAL A 39 -8.15 -8.96 -7.83
N CYS A 40 -7.38 -7.93 -7.49
CA CYS A 40 -7.88 -6.78 -6.74
C CYS A 40 -7.57 -5.48 -7.47
N GLU A 41 -8.31 -4.43 -7.13
CA GLU A 41 -8.04 -3.07 -7.56
C GLU A 41 -7.48 -2.26 -6.39
N LEU A 42 -6.42 -1.49 -6.61
CA LEU A 42 -5.79 -0.66 -5.60
C LEU A 42 -5.52 0.74 -6.13
N TRP A 43 -5.90 1.76 -5.35
CA TRP A 43 -5.76 3.17 -5.70
C TRP A 43 -5.21 3.98 -4.53
N LEU A 44 -4.35 4.96 -4.83
CA LEU A 44 -3.84 5.94 -3.87
C LEU A 44 -4.69 7.21 -3.93
N GLU A 45 -5.62 7.36 -2.99
CA GLU A 45 -6.67 8.38 -3.05
C GLU A 45 -6.71 9.24 -1.80
N GLY A 46 -7.24 10.47 -1.89
CA GLY A 46 -7.45 11.33 -0.72
C GLY A 46 -6.19 12.03 -0.21
N GLN A 47 -5.07 11.32 -0.03
CA GLN A 47 -3.80 11.91 0.40
C GLN A 47 -2.56 11.07 0.04
N ILE A 48 -1.48 11.75 -0.37
CA ILE A 48 -0.12 11.20 -0.41
C ILE A 48 0.87 12.18 0.25
N THR A 49 1.86 11.66 0.97
CA THR A 49 2.96 12.42 1.58
C THR A 49 4.27 11.89 1.04
N LEU A 50 5.05 12.76 0.38
CA LEU A 50 6.39 12.46 -0.10
C LEU A 50 7.44 13.20 0.74
N VAL A 51 8.57 12.57 1.00
CA VAL A 51 9.63 13.10 1.86
C VAL A 51 11.02 12.87 1.28
N GLN A 52 11.92 13.81 1.55
CA GLN A 52 13.35 13.70 1.31
C GLN A 52 14.06 14.48 2.41
N GLU A 53 14.84 13.79 3.25
CA GLU A 53 15.47 14.38 4.44
C GLU A 53 14.49 15.21 5.31
N LYS A 54 14.62 16.54 5.30
CA LYS A 54 13.78 17.48 6.05
C LYS A 54 12.66 18.11 5.21
N GLU A 55 12.61 17.81 3.92
CA GLU A 55 11.56 18.30 3.03
C GLU A 55 10.39 17.34 2.98
N GLN A 56 9.18 17.90 2.98
CA GLN A 56 7.94 17.15 2.90
C GLN A 56 6.96 17.85 1.95
N SER A 57 6.38 17.07 1.03
CA SER A 57 5.26 17.48 0.18
C SER A 57 4.05 16.64 0.55
N ARG A 58 2.96 17.29 0.98
CA ARG A 58 1.70 16.61 1.32
C ARG A 58 0.60 17.07 0.39
N LEU A 59 0.13 16.16 -0.46
CA LEU A 59 -0.93 16.43 -1.43
C LEU A 59 -2.23 15.79 -0.96
N LYS A 60 -3.34 16.50 -1.18
CA LYS A 60 -4.70 16.05 -0.88
C LYS A 60 -5.60 16.35 -2.06
N GLY A 61 -6.51 15.44 -2.36
CA GLY A 61 -7.41 15.52 -3.51
C GLY A 61 -8.07 14.16 -3.75
N ALA A 62 -8.87 14.03 -4.81
CA ALA A 62 -9.47 12.75 -5.15
C ALA A 62 -8.39 11.71 -5.53
N ALA A 63 -7.56 12.04 -6.52
CA ALA A 63 -6.43 11.23 -6.98
C ALA A 63 -5.11 12.01 -6.85
N PRO A 64 -4.59 12.22 -5.62
CA PRO A 64 -3.42 13.06 -5.40
C PRO A 64 -2.12 12.41 -5.89
N SER A 65 -2.08 11.08 -6.10
CA SER A 65 -0.96 10.38 -6.72
C SER A 65 -0.82 10.73 -8.20
N SER A 66 -1.92 10.96 -8.92
CA SER A 66 -1.91 11.30 -10.35
C SER A 66 -1.74 12.80 -10.62
N ALA A 67 -1.54 13.62 -9.59
CA ALA A 67 -1.32 15.05 -9.74
C ALA A 67 0.11 15.31 -10.28
N PRO A 68 0.29 16.26 -11.22
CA PRO A 68 1.62 16.61 -11.74
C PRO A 68 2.65 16.94 -10.65
N GLU A 69 2.20 17.57 -9.56
CA GLU A 69 3.04 17.92 -8.42
C GLU A 69 3.54 16.69 -7.65
N ALA A 70 2.76 15.60 -7.61
CA ALA A 70 3.18 14.36 -6.98
C ALA A 70 4.28 13.67 -7.82
N HIS A 71 4.07 13.57 -9.14
CA HIS A 71 5.08 13.04 -10.06
C HIS A 71 6.35 13.88 -10.07
N GLU A 72 6.24 15.21 -10.05
CA GLU A 72 7.40 16.10 -9.99
C GLU A 72 8.14 15.96 -8.66
N ALA A 73 7.45 15.82 -7.53
CA ALA A 73 8.08 15.55 -6.24
C ALA A 73 8.85 14.21 -6.25
N LEU A 74 8.25 13.16 -6.82
CA LEU A 74 8.92 11.87 -6.99
C LEU A 74 10.15 11.99 -7.91
N ARG A 75 10.04 12.73 -9.02
CA ARG A 75 11.14 13.02 -9.95
C ARG A 75 12.31 13.76 -9.28
N GLN A 76 12.01 14.63 -8.30
CA GLN A 76 13.02 15.33 -7.50
C GLN A 76 13.66 14.45 -6.42
N GLY A 77 13.24 13.20 -6.27
CA GLY A 77 13.79 12.24 -5.31
C GLY A 77 13.03 12.14 -3.99
N LYS A 78 11.85 12.77 -3.87
CA LYS A 78 10.99 12.59 -2.68
C LYS A 78 10.27 11.26 -2.78
N LEU A 79 10.48 10.38 -1.80
CA LEU A 79 9.81 9.09 -1.76
C LEU A 79 8.50 9.18 -0.97
N PRO A 80 7.44 8.45 -1.36
CA PRO A 80 6.21 8.39 -0.59
C PRO A 80 6.47 7.74 0.77
N SER A 81 6.14 8.46 1.84
CA SER A 81 6.21 7.97 3.23
C SER A 81 4.84 7.56 3.77
N GLN A 82 3.77 8.17 3.26
CA GLN A 82 2.41 7.83 3.64
C GLN A 82 1.48 8.00 2.44
N ALA A 83 0.52 7.10 2.30
CA ALA A 83 -0.57 7.25 1.34
C ALA A 83 -1.86 6.68 1.92
N ARG A 84 -2.99 7.31 1.58
CA ARG A 84 -4.29 6.68 1.75
C ARG A 84 -4.51 5.74 0.58
N VAL A 85 -4.82 4.50 0.89
CA VAL A 85 -4.99 3.41 -0.05
C VAL A 85 -6.43 2.92 0.05
N ARG A 86 -7.07 2.75 -1.11
CA ARG A 86 -8.33 2.04 -1.26
C ARG A 86 -8.05 0.75 -2.01
N VAL A 87 -8.56 -0.37 -1.52
CA VAL A 87 -8.40 -1.68 -2.15
C VAL A 87 -9.76 -2.34 -2.29
N THR A 88 -10.11 -2.80 -3.48
CA THR A 88 -11.38 -3.46 -3.78
C THR A 88 -11.12 -4.87 -4.31
N ARG A 89 -11.80 -5.88 -3.76
CA ARG A 89 -11.74 -7.28 -4.21
C ARG A 89 -13.16 -7.83 -4.28
N GLY A 90 -13.70 -7.95 -5.50
CA GLY A 90 -15.13 -8.21 -5.68
C GLY A 90 -15.96 -7.10 -5.05
N GLU A 91 -16.86 -7.46 -4.14
CA GLU A 91 -17.71 -6.52 -3.39
C GLU A 91 -17.06 -5.99 -2.10
N LEU A 92 -15.85 -6.47 -1.75
CA LEU A 92 -15.17 -6.07 -0.53
C LEU A 92 -14.29 -4.85 -0.80
N GLU A 93 -14.64 -3.72 -0.19
CA GLU A 93 -13.84 -2.49 -0.23
C GLU A 93 -13.19 -2.20 1.14
N TYR A 94 -11.87 -1.99 1.10
CA TYR A 94 -11.05 -1.58 2.24
C TYR A 94 -10.46 -0.20 1.98
N ALA A 95 -10.31 0.61 3.03
CA ALA A 95 -9.58 1.86 2.95
C ALA A 95 -8.73 2.09 4.20
N PHE A 96 -7.48 2.50 4.03
CA PHE A 96 -6.55 2.70 5.15
C PHE A 96 -5.48 3.73 4.80
N LEU A 97 -4.80 4.26 5.80
CA LEU A 97 -3.55 5.00 5.62
C LEU A 97 -2.39 4.02 5.79
N PHE A 98 -1.58 3.81 4.76
CA PHE A 98 -0.32 3.10 4.89
C PHE A 98 0.78 4.08 5.30
N ASN A 99 1.49 3.76 6.38
CA ASN A 99 2.72 4.43 6.78
C ASN A 99 3.90 3.53 6.40
N ALA A 100 4.62 3.94 5.36
CA ALA A 100 5.74 3.20 4.80
C ALA A 100 6.90 3.07 5.80
N ASP A 101 7.21 4.12 6.54
CA ASP A 101 8.31 4.10 7.51
C ASP A 101 8.03 3.12 8.65
N ALA A 102 6.82 3.15 9.20
CA ALA A 102 6.43 2.23 10.27
C ALA A 102 6.02 0.85 9.76
N PHE A 103 5.91 0.67 8.44
CA PHE A 103 5.30 -0.49 7.79
C PHE A 103 3.96 -0.88 8.44
N ALA A 104 3.07 0.11 8.62
CA ALA A 104 1.86 -0.05 9.42
C ALA A 104 0.62 0.53 8.72
N LEU A 105 -0.52 -0.13 8.90
CA LEU A 105 -1.83 0.35 8.47
C LEU A 105 -2.48 1.13 9.62
N ALA A 106 -3.06 2.29 9.31
CA ALA A 106 -3.75 3.14 10.28
C ALA A 106 -5.13 3.56 9.75
N GLY A 107 -6.09 3.72 10.66
CA GLY A 107 -7.44 4.16 10.32
C GLY A 107 -8.17 3.24 9.33
N VAL A 108 -7.96 1.92 9.48
CA VAL A 108 -8.56 0.90 8.62
C VAL A 108 -10.08 0.99 8.68
N LYS A 109 -10.68 1.14 7.50
CA LYS A 109 -12.10 0.93 7.23
C LYS A 109 -12.25 -0.41 6.52
N ILE A 110 -13.07 -1.26 7.10
CA ILE A 110 -13.44 -2.56 6.54
C ILE A 110 -14.82 -2.46 5.86
N PRO A 111 -15.19 -3.44 5.01
CA PRO A 111 -16.52 -3.54 4.44
C PRO A 111 -17.63 -3.48 5.50
N SER A 112 -18.81 -3.01 5.08
CA SER A 112 -20.00 -2.97 5.93
C SER A 112 -20.43 -4.38 6.32
N VAL A 113 -20.58 -4.60 7.62
CA VAL A 113 -21.07 -5.85 8.22
C VAL A 113 -22.59 -5.85 8.17
N VAL A 114 -23.21 -6.94 7.72
CA VAL A 114 -24.67 -7.01 7.47
C VAL A 114 -25.43 -7.88 8.49
N LYS A 115 -24.72 -8.53 9.41
CA LYS A 115 -25.32 -9.47 10.38
C LYS A 115 -26.07 -8.77 11.52
N ASP A 116 -27.18 -9.36 11.95
CA ASP A 116 -28.03 -8.81 13.02
C ASP A 116 -27.50 -9.14 14.43
N ALA A 117 -26.94 -10.33 14.63
CA ALA A 117 -26.45 -10.77 15.93
C ALA A 117 -25.05 -10.21 16.23
N VAL A 118 -24.85 -9.69 17.45
CA VAL A 118 -23.59 -9.04 17.88
C VAL A 118 -22.37 -9.96 17.73
N ASP A 119 -22.50 -11.24 18.10
CA ASP A 119 -21.40 -12.20 17.99
C ASP A 119 -21.05 -12.48 16.51
N GLU A 120 -22.05 -12.60 15.64
CA GLU A 120 -21.84 -12.78 14.20
C GLU A 120 -21.15 -11.57 13.57
N GLN A 121 -21.53 -10.35 13.98
CA GLN A 121 -20.84 -9.13 13.55
C GLN A 121 -19.37 -9.13 13.98
N PHE A 122 -19.07 -9.58 15.21
CA PHE A 122 -17.69 -9.64 15.69
C PHE A 122 -16.84 -10.61 14.84
N TYR A 123 -17.36 -11.82 14.58
CA TYR A 123 -16.65 -12.80 13.75
C TYR A 123 -16.46 -12.32 12.31
N GLU A 124 -17.47 -11.68 11.71
CA GLU A 124 -17.34 -11.12 10.36
C GLU A 124 -16.27 -10.03 10.29
N ARG A 125 -16.19 -9.15 11.31
CA ARG A 125 -15.13 -8.13 11.36
C ARG A 125 -13.74 -8.74 11.48
N MET A 126 -13.58 -9.79 12.27
CA MET A 126 -12.31 -10.49 12.43
C MET A 126 -11.87 -11.10 11.10
N TYR A 127 -12.79 -11.80 10.43
CA TYR A 127 -12.58 -12.34 9.09
C TYR A 127 -12.17 -11.25 8.09
N LEU A 128 -12.87 -10.10 8.04
CA LEU A 128 -12.54 -9.01 7.13
C LEU A 128 -11.15 -8.39 7.40
N ILE A 129 -10.70 -8.38 8.66
CA ILE A 129 -9.35 -7.91 9.01
C ILE A 129 -8.29 -8.93 8.55
N GLU A 130 -8.52 -10.23 8.78
CA GLU A 130 -7.64 -11.30 8.32
C GLU A 130 -7.52 -11.31 6.79
N GLU A 131 -8.62 -11.06 6.08
CA GLU A 131 -8.64 -10.92 4.62
C GLU A 131 -7.81 -9.72 4.14
N LEU A 132 -7.90 -8.58 4.82
CA LEU A 132 -7.07 -7.41 4.52
C LEU A 132 -5.58 -7.69 4.77
N GLU A 133 -5.25 -8.34 5.88
CA GLU A 133 -3.87 -8.73 6.19
C GLU A 133 -3.31 -9.67 5.13
N THR A 134 -4.10 -10.67 4.73
CA THR A 134 -3.75 -11.63 3.68
C THR A 134 -3.52 -10.92 2.34
N LEU A 135 -4.40 -10.00 1.97
CA LEU A 135 -4.29 -9.19 0.75
C LEU A 135 -3.03 -8.31 0.73
N PHE A 136 -2.78 -7.59 1.83
CA PHE A 136 -1.62 -6.73 1.96
C PHE A 136 -0.30 -7.54 1.94
N THR A 137 -0.30 -8.71 2.58
CA THR A 137 0.84 -9.64 2.56
C THR A 137 1.11 -10.17 1.16
N ALA A 138 0.07 -10.50 0.39
CA ALA A 138 0.22 -10.96 -0.99
C ALA A 138 0.80 -9.86 -1.90
N LEU A 139 0.29 -8.62 -1.81
CA LEU A 139 0.84 -7.47 -2.54
C LEU A 139 2.32 -7.27 -2.22
N TYR A 140 2.70 -7.39 -0.95
CA TYR A 140 4.10 -7.28 -0.54
C TYR A 140 4.95 -8.46 -1.06
N GLY A 141 4.36 -9.66 -1.13
CA GLY A 141 4.98 -10.84 -1.74
C GLY A 141 5.33 -10.64 -3.21
N GLU A 142 4.40 -10.11 -4.01
CA GLU A 142 4.64 -9.77 -5.43
C GLU A 142 5.78 -8.75 -5.58
N PHE A 143 5.75 -7.68 -4.77
CA PHE A 143 6.83 -6.70 -4.74
C PHE A 143 8.19 -7.34 -4.42
N LEU A 144 8.26 -8.20 -3.40
CA LEU A 144 9.50 -8.87 -3.03
C LEU A 144 9.98 -9.83 -4.11
N ALA A 145 9.07 -10.56 -4.76
CA ALA A 145 9.40 -11.45 -5.87
C ALA A 145 10.07 -10.66 -7.01
N LEU A 146 9.52 -9.49 -7.38
CA LEU A 146 10.15 -8.61 -8.36
C LEU A 146 11.48 -8.02 -7.86
N ARG A 147 11.49 -7.46 -6.64
CA ARG A 147 12.65 -6.74 -6.06
C ARG A 147 13.87 -7.63 -5.88
N LEU A 148 13.66 -8.91 -5.57
CA LEU A 148 14.70 -9.91 -5.34
C LEU A 148 14.95 -10.81 -6.57
N SER A 149 14.24 -10.59 -7.68
CA SER A 149 14.43 -11.38 -8.89
C SER A 149 15.79 -11.11 -9.53
N ALA A 150 16.33 -12.11 -10.21
CA ALA A 150 17.54 -11.94 -11.04
C ALA A 150 17.29 -11.10 -12.31
N ALA A 151 16.05 -10.67 -12.58
CA ALA A 151 15.71 -9.87 -13.76
C ALA A 151 16.50 -8.53 -13.80
N TRP A 152 16.90 -8.02 -12.63
CA TRP A 152 17.73 -6.83 -12.51
C TRP A 152 19.19 -7.06 -12.94
N GLU A 153 19.70 -8.29 -12.89
CA GLU A 153 21.09 -8.62 -13.25
C GLU A 153 21.29 -8.71 -14.77
N THR A 154 20.20 -8.92 -15.51
CA THR A 154 20.21 -8.99 -16.99
C THR A 154 20.07 -7.64 -17.68
N GLY A 155 19.97 -6.54 -16.92
CA GLY A 155 19.96 -5.18 -17.45
C GLY A 155 21.36 -4.73 -17.87
N VAL A 156 21.70 -4.98 -19.14
CA VAL A 156 22.80 -4.32 -19.87
C VAL A 156 22.37 -2.92 -20.27
#